data_AF-A0A7C2E386-F1
#
_entry.id   AF-A0A7C2E386-F1
#
_cell.length_a   1.000
_cell.length_b   1.000
_cell.length_c   1.000
_cell.angle_alpha   90.00
_cell.angle_beta   90.00
_cell.angle_gamma   90.00
#
_symmetry.space_group_name_H-M   'P 1'
#
loop_
_entity.id
_entity.type
_entity.pdbx_description
1 polymer ?
#
loop_
_entity_poly.entity_id
_entity_poly.type
_entity_poly.pdbx_seq_one_letter_code
_entity_poly.pdbx_strand_id
1 'polypeptide(L)'
;MEFPDASARVAAVGDELSAIERQLIQLTREGSAGERPLDSVIDDLAALVGRIRTAYVTLQESLERRDVTYELVTRVEELHKRALWLYRRLQLEQVFFSKLRLERTLRETLYRQILETYDEFSALEEAEAHLRGLSDAALAGELLKGGSVPVSHDGVT
;
A
#
# COMPACT_ATOMS: atom_id res chain seq x y z
N MET A 1 -21.36 -32.94 25.94
CA MET A 1 -20.81 -31.89 25.06
C MET A 1 -19.71 -32.55 24.26
N GLU A 2 -20.04 -33.04 23.06
CA GLU A 2 -19.06 -33.70 22.19
C GLU A 2 -18.08 -32.66 21.68
N PHE A 3 -16.83 -32.76 22.11
CA PHE A 3 -15.77 -31.96 21.53
C PHE A 3 -15.58 -32.46 20.08
N PRO A 4 -15.58 -31.57 19.07
CA PRO A 4 -15.20 -31.95 17.73
C PRO A 4 -13.87 -32.71 17.78
N ASP A 5 -13.84 -33.86 17.11
CA ASP A 5 -12.64 -34.68 16.94
C ASP A 5 -11.47 -33.76 16.54
N ALA A 6 -10.34 -33.87 17.26
CA ALA A 6 -9.16 -33.05 17.00
C ALA A 6 -8.72 -33.17 15.53
N SER A 7 -8.92 -34.35 14.94
CA SER A 7 -8.69 -34.58 13.51
C SER A 7 -9.55 -33.67 12.60
N ALA A 8 -10.86 -33.55 12.89
CA ALA A 8 -11.77 -32.72 12.11
C ALA A 8 -11.42 -31.22 12.22
N ARG A 9 -10.98 -30.75 13.39
CA ARG A 9 -10.52 -29.37 13.57
C ARG A 9 -9.25 -29.09 12.77
N VAL A 10 -8.28 -30.00 12.82
CA VAL A 10 -7.03 -29.88 12.07
C VAL A 10 -7.27 -29.91 10.56
N ALA A 11 -8.20 -30.74 10.10
CA ALA A 11 -8.65 -30.75 8.71
C ALA A 11 -9.26 -29.41 8.29
N ALA A 12 -10.17 -28.85 9.09
CA ALA A 12 -10.78 -27.55 8.84
C ALA A 12 -9.75 -26.41 8.77
N VAL A 13 -8.70 -26.44 9.60
CA VAL A 13 -7.59 -25.49 9.49
C VAL A 13 -6.84 -25.68 8.17
N GLY A 14 -6.61 -26.91 7.72
CA GLY A 14 -5.99 -27.19 6.42
C GLY A 14 -6.78 -26.62 5.24
N ASP A 15 -8.11 -26.70 5.29
CA ASP A 15 -9.01 -26.12 4.28
C ASP A 15 -8.97 -24.60 4.31
N GLU A 16 -8.98 -24.00 5.51
CA GLU A 16 -8.89 -22.56 5.70
C GLU A 16 -7.56 -21.99 5.19
N LEU A 17 -6.43 -22.63 5.50
CA LEU A 17 -5.12 -22.22 4.94
C LEU A 17 -5.10 -22.30 3.42
N SER A 18 -5.79 -23.29 2.83
CA SER A 18 -5.90 -23.42 1.37
C SER A 18 -6.80 -22.34 0.77
N ALA A 19 -7.87 -21.93 1.47
CA ALA A 19 -8.72 -20.82 1.06
C ALA A 19 -7.97 -19.49 1.10
N ILE A 20 -7.20 -19.25 2.18
CA ILE A 20 -6.35 -18.06 2.33
C ILE A 20 -5.31 -18.00 1.21
N GLU A 21 -4.66 -19.11 0.88
CA GLU A 21 -3.66 -19.16 -0.20
C GLU A 21 -4.27 -18.79 -1.56
N ARG A 22 -5.45 -19.33 -1.89
CA ARG A 22 -6.15 -18.98 -3.14
C ARG A 22 -6.49 -17.49 -3.20
N GLN A 23 -7.00 -16.94 -2.10
CA GLN A 23 -7.34 -15.51 -2.03
C GLN A 23 -6.11 -14.62 -2.11
N LEU A 24 -4.98 -15.01 -1.49
CA LEU A 24 -3.72 -14.31 -1.64
C LEU A 24 -3.28 -14.25 -3.11
N ILE A 25 -3.30 -15.39 -3.82
CA ILE A 25 -2.94 -15.43 -5.24
C ILE A 25 -3.85 -14.52 -6.08
N GLN A 26 -5.15 -14.51 -5.78
CA GLN A 26 -6.12 -13.66 -6.45
C GLN A 26 -5.84 -12.17 -6.20
N LEU A 27 -5.70 -11.76 -4.93
CA LEU A 27 -5.41 -10.37 -4.55
C LEU A 27 -4.10 -9.86 -5.17
N THR A 28 -3.04 -10.67 -5.18
CA THR A 28 -1.77 -10.29 -5.82
C THR A 28 -1.95 -10.08 -7.32
N ARG A 29 -2.76 -10.90 -8.00
CA ARG A 29 -3.05 -10.74 -9.43
C ARG A 29 -3.85 -9.47 -9.70
N GLU A 30 -4.97 -9.29 -9.02
CA GLU A 30 -5.86 -8.12 -9.16
C GLU A 30 -5.10 -6.81 -8.87
N GLY A 31 -4.31 -6.78 -7.79
CA GLY A 31 -3.50 -5.63 -7.41
C GLY A 31 -2.39 -5.32 -8.42
N SER A 32 -1.73 -6.34 -8.97
CA SER A 32 -0.65 -6.16 -9.96
C SER A 32 -1.18 -5.72 -11.32
N ALA A 33 -2.36 -6.20 -11.72
CA ALA A 33 -3.04 -5.80 -12.94
C ALA A 33 -3.64 -4.38 -12.85
N GLY A 34 -3.74 -3.82 -11.63
CA GLY A 34 -4.37 -2.52 -11.40
C GLY A 34 -5.91 -2.56 -11.50
N GLU A 35 -6.50 -3.76 -11.43
CA GLU A 35 -7.95 -3.96 -11.49
C GLU A 35 -8.66 -3.48 -10.22
N ARG A 36 -7.90 -3.31 -9.13
CA ARG A 36 -8.41 -2.84 -7.83
C ARG A 36 -7.54 -1.72 -7.24
N PRO A 37 -8.14 -0.80 -6.47
CA PRO A 37 -7.39 0.20 -5.71
C PRO A 37 -6.40 -0.46 -4.75
N LEU A 38 -5.18 0.09 -4.67
CA LEU A 38 -4.11 -0.49 -3.84
C LEU A 38 -4.46 -0.51 -2.36
N ASP A 39 -5.15 0.52 -1.85
CA ASP A 39 -5.60 0.56 -0.44
C ASP A 39 -6.52 -0.63 -0.13
N SER A 40 -7.49 -0.92 -1.01
CA SER A 40 -8.39 -2.07 -0.83
C SER A 40 -7.64 -3.41 -0.86
N VAL A 41 -6.63 -3.55 -1.72
CA VAL A 41 -5.81 -4.77 -1.76
C VAL A 41 -5.00 -4.92 -0.46
N ILE A 42 -4.43 -3.83 0.06
CA ILE A 42 -3.68 -3.83 1.32
C ILE A 42 -4.58 -4.23 2.49
N ASP A 43 -5.78 -3.66 2.58
CA ASP A 43 -6.75 -3.96 3.64
C ASP A 43 -7.21 -5.42 3.58
N ASP A 44 -7.49 -5.95 2.39
CA ASP A 44 -7.87 -7.35 2.22
C ASP A 44 -6.73 -8.31 2.62
N LEU A 45 -5.48 -7.98 2.25
CA LEU A 45 -4.31 -8.74 2.69
C LEU A 45 -4.15 -8.69 4.22
N ALA A 46 -4.47 -7.57 4.87
CA ALA A 46 -4.46 -7.46 6.34
C ALA A 46 -5.55 -8.32 6.99
N ALA A 47 -6.73 -8.41 6.38
CA ALA A 47 -7.79 -9.30 6.83
C ALA A 47 -7.37 -10.78 6.74
N LEU A 48 -6.65 -11.18 5.67
CA LEU A 48 -6.11 -12.53 5.56
C LEU A 48 -5.09 -12.86 6.67
N VAL A 49 -4.29 -11.89 7.11
CA VAL A 49 -3.37 -12.07 8.25
C VAL A 49 -4.13 -12.40 9.54
N GLY A 50 -5.26 -11.72 9.79
CA GLY A 50 -6.13 -12.02 10.91
C GLY A 50 -6.62 -13.47 10.90
N ARG A 51 -7.01 -13.98 9.73
CA ARG A 51 -7.45 -15.37 9.55
C ARG A 51 -6.34 -16.39 9.76
N ILE A 52 -5.12 -16.11 9.27
CA ILE A 52 -3.96 -16.97 9.55
C ILE A 52 -3.67 -17.03 11.04
N ARG A 53 -3.76 -15.90 11.76
CA ARG A 53 -3.53 -15.87 13.21
C ARG A 53 -4.52 -16.80 13.93
N THR A 54 -5.80 -16.74 13.58
CA THR A 54 -6.82 -17.64 14.14
C THR A 54 -6.50 -19.10 13.85
N ALA A 55 -6.19 -19.43 12.59
CA ALA A 55 -5.81 -20.78 12.18
C ALA A 55 -4.58 -21.31 12.94
N TYR A 56 -3.56 -20.45 13.12
CA TYR A 56 -2.34 -20.79 13.85
C TYR A 56 -2.62 -21.07 15.34
N VAL A 57 -3.43 -20.24 16.00
CA VAL A 57 -3.82 -20.46 17.41
C VAL A 57 -4.57 -21.79 17.55
N THR A 58 -5.50 -22.08 16.64
CA THR A 58 -6.23 -23.37 16.67
C THR A 58 -5.31 -24.58 16.52
N LEU A 59 -4.23 -24.47 15.73
CA LEU A 59 -3.22 -25.55 15.61
C LEU A 59 -2.41 -25.71 16.90
N GLN A 60 -2.03 -24.62 17.57
CA GLN A 60 -1.34 -24.66 18.87
C GLN A 60 -2.20 -25.34 19.93
N GLU A 61 -3.46 -24.92 20.07
CA GLU A 61 -4.43 -25.54 21.00
C GLU A 61 -4.64 -27.03 20.71
N SER A 62 -4.50 -27.45 19.45
CA SER A 62 -4.65 -28.86 19.06
C SER A 62 -3.45 -29.72 19.50
N LEU A 63 -2.24 -29.16 19.59
CA LEU A 63 -1.05 -29.86 20.09
C LEU A 63 -1.04 -30.02 21.62
N GLU A 64 -1.68 -29.11 22.35
CA GLU A 64 -1.70 -29.15 23.82
C GLU A 64 -2.63 -30.25 24.39
N ARG A 65 -3.42 -30.91 23.54
CA ARG A 65 -4.32 -32.01 23.96
C ARG A 65 -3.50 -33.29 24.17
N ARG A 66 -3.80 -34.01 25.25
CA ARG A 66 -3.06 -35.24 25.65
C ARG A 66 -3.27 -36.45 24.73
N ASP A 67 -4.33 -36.46 23.91
CA ASP A 67 -4.78 -37.63 23.13
C ASP A 67 -4.48 -37.49 21.62
N VAL A 68 -3.30 -37.01 21.26
CA VAL A 68 -2.92 -36.77 19.85
C VAL A 68 -2.07 -37.94 19.35
N THR A 69 -2.50 -38.58 18.26
CA THR A 69 -1.72 -39.63 17.59
C THR A 69 -0.49 -39.03 16.90
N TYR A 70 0.58 -39.82 16.71
CA TYR A 70 1.79 -39.36 16.01
C TYR A 70 1.52 -38.79 14.61
N GLU A 71 0.57 -39.40 13.88
CA GLU A 71 0.13 -38.91 12.56
C GLU A 71 -0.51 -37.53 12.65
N LEU A 72 -1.36 -37.30 13.66
CA LEU A 72 -1.99 -36.00 13.88
C LEU A 72 -0.98 -34.94 14.31
N VAL A 73 0.01 -35.28 15.14
CA VAL A 73 1.12 -34.36 15.48
C VAL A 73 1.88 -33.93 14.23
N THR A 74 2.30 -34.91 13.41
CA THR A 74 3.05 -34.65 12.17
C THR A 74 2.24 -33.74 11.24
N ARG A 75 0.94 -34.02 11.09
CA ARG A 75 0.04 -33.20 10.27
C ARG A 75 -0.09 -31.77 10.79
N VAL A 76 -0.20 -31.60 12.10
CA VAL A 76 -0.27 -30.26 12.72
C VAL A 76 1.04 -29.50 12.53
N GLU A 77 2.20 -30.16 12.65
CA GLU A 77 3.50 -29.53 12.38
C GLU A 77 3.64 -29.06 10.92
N GLU A 78 3.17 -29.84 9.95
CA GLU A 78 3.13 -29.43 8.54
C GLU A 78 2.25 -28.18 8.35
N LEU A 79 1.06 -28.17 8.96
CA LEU A 79 0.14 -27.04 8.88
C LEU A 79 0.69 -25.80 9.58
N HIS A 80 1.42 -25.95 10.70
CA HIS A 80 2.14 -24.85 11.33
C HIS A 80 3.17 -24.23 10.40
N LYS A 81 4.02 -25.06 9.77
CA LYS A 81 5.02 -24.59 8.80
C LYS A 81 4.34 -23.85 7.64
N ARG A 82 3.23 -24.38 7.13
CA ARG A 82 2.45 -23.75 6.05
C ARG A 82 1.82 -22.42 6.49
N ALA A 83 1.23 -22.35 7.68
CA ALA A 83 0.65 -21.12 8.22
C ALA A 83 1.71 -20.01 8.37
N LEU A 84 2.89 -20.35 8.90
CA LEU A 84 4.00 -19.40 9.04
C LEU A 84 4.54 -18.94 7.67
N TRP A 85 4.63 -19.84 6.70
CA TRP A 85 5.03 -19.48 5.33
C TRP A 85 4.01 -18.54 4.68
N LEU A 86 2.70 -18.84 4.79
CA LEU A 86 1.63 -17.98 4.27
C LEU A 86 1.63 -16.61 4.97
N TYR A 87 1.83 -16.57 6.28
CA TYR A 87 1.95 -15.32 7.03
C TYR A 87 3.10 -14.46 6.50
N ARG A 88 4.30 -15.05 6.36
CA ARG A 88 5.46 -14.35 5.80
C ARG A 88 5.16 -13.82 4.40
N ARG A 89 4.50 -14.62 3.56
CA ARG A 89 4.14 -14.21 2.21
C ARG A 89 3.16 -13.04 2.20
N LEU A 90 2.08 -13.10 2.98
CA LEU A 90 1.13 -11.99 3.11
C LEU A 90 1.80 -10.69 3.55
N GLN A 91 2.69 -10.75 4.54
CA GLN A 91 3.43 -9.58 5.02
C GLN A 91 4.30 -8.97 3.91
N LEU A 92 4.99 -9.79 3.13
CA LEU A 92 5.81 -9.32 2.00
C LEU A 92 4.95 -8.65 0.92
N GLU A 93 3.79 -9.23 0.57
CA GLU A 93 2.87 -8.66 -0.41
C GLU A 93 2.27 -7.32 0.10
N GLN A 94 1.89 -7.23 1.37
CA GLN A 94 1.43 -5.97 1.97
C GLN A 94 2.50 -4.88 1.89
N VAL A 95 3.75 -5.20 2.22
CA VAL A 95 4.88 -4.28 2.11
C VAL A 95 5.08 -3.86 0.65
N PHE A 96 5.00 -4.79 -0.30
CA PHE A 96 5.12 -4.49 -1.72
C PHE A 96 4.05 -3.51 -2.19
N PHE A 97 2.77 -3.79 -1.93
CA PHE A 97 1.68 -2.91 -2.35
C PHE A 97 1.69 -1.57 -1.63
N SER A 98 2.11 -1.53 -0.36
CA SER A 98 2.29 -0.28 0.38
C SER A 98 3.38 0.60 -0.26
N LYS A 99 4.51 -0.01 -0.67
CA LYS A 99 5.56 0.71 -1.41
C LYS A 99 5.06 1.21 -2.75
N LEU A 100 4.35 0.37 -3.51
CA LEU A 100 3.79 0.75 -4.81
C LEU A 100 2.82 1.92 -4.68
N ARG A 101 1.98 1.92 -3.64
CA ARG A 101 1.08 3.03 -3.34
C ARG A 101 1.84 4.32 -3.07
N LEU A 102 2.85 4.26 -2.19
CA LEU A 102 3.70 5.42 -1.89
C LEU A 102 4.41 5.94 -3.14
N GLU A 103 4.91 5.05 -3.99
CA GLU A 103 5.54 5.44 -5.26
C GLU A 103 4.58 6.18 -6.18
N ARG A 104 3.33 5.71 -6.31
CA ARG A 104 2.30 6.39 -7.11
C ARG A 104 2.00 7.79 -6.55
N THR A 105 1.78 7.89 -5.24
CA THR A 105 1.54 9.18 -4.58
C THR A 105 2.71 10.15 -4.77
N LEU A 106 3.95 9.68 -4.61
CA LEU A 106 5.15 10.49 -4.83
C LEU A 106 5.24 10.97 -6.28
N ARG A 107 5.02 10.07 -7.24
CA ARG A 107 5.08 10.41 -8.67
C ARG A 107 4.05 11.47 -9.04
N GLU A 108 2.81 11.31 -8.57
CA GLU A 108 1.72 12.25 -8.84
C GLU A 108 1.98 13.63 -8.22
N THR A 109 2.48 13.65 -6.98
CA THR A 109 2.74 14.89 -6.24
C THR A 109 3.94 15.63 -6.82
N LEU A 110 5.06 14.95 -7.03
CA LEU A 110 6.27 15.56 -7.58
C LEU A 110 6.05 16.05 -9.01
N TYR A 111 5.33 15.30 -9.84
CA TYR A 111 5.04 15.73 -11.20
C TYR A 111 4.22 17.02 -11.22
N ARG A 112 3.21 17.13 -10.35
CA ARG A 112 2.43 18.36 -10.20
C ARG A 112 3.29 19.54 -9.76
N GLN A 113 4.09 19.36 -8.71
CA GLN A 113 4.98 20.41 -8.21
C GLN A 113 5.99 20.86 -9.26
N ILE A 114 6.55 19.93 -10.05
CA ILE A 114 7.48 20.26 -11.13
C ILE A 114 6.79 21.13 -12.19
N LEU A 115 5.56 20.80 -12.57
CA LEU A 115 4.80 21.61 -13.53
C LEU A 115 4.48 22.99 -12.98
N GLU A 116 3.98 23.08 -11.74
CA GLU A 116 3.70 24.35 -11.07
C GLU A 116 4.96 25.24 -11.00
N THR A 117 6.09 24.66 -10.63
CA THR A 117 7.38 25.38 -10.57
C THR A 117 7.85 25.83 -11.96
N TYR A 118 7.61 25.03 -13.00
CA TYR A 118 7.98 25.41 -14.36
C TYR A 118 7.11 26.57 -14.88
N ASP A 119 5.81 26.56 -14.59
CA ASP A 119 4.89 27.63 -14.95
C ASP A 119 5.26 28.94 -14.23
N GLU A 120 5.57 28.88 -12.93
CA GLU A 120 6.08 30.03 -12.18
C GLU A 120 7.39 30.56 -12.76
N PHE A 121 8.32 29.68 -13.11
CA PHE A 121 9.59 30.07 -13.72
C PHE A 121 9.38 30.72 -15.10
N SER A 122 8.51 30.17 -15.94
CA SER A 122 8.18 30.74 -17.25
C SER A 122 7.56 32.13 -17.12
N ALA A 123 6.67 32.33 -16.14
CA ALA A 123 6.08 33.64 -15.87
C ALA A 123 7.12 34.68 -15.43
N LEU A 124 8.13 34.27 -14.65
CA LEU A 124 9.24 35.14 -14.24
C LEU A 124 10.14 35.51 -15.44
N GLU A 125 10.45 34.56 -16.32
CA GLU A 125 11.21 34.81 -17.55
C GLU A 125 10.46 35.77 -18.50
N GLU A 126 9.14 35.61 -18.64
CA GLU A 126 8.30 36.54 -19.40
C GLU A 126 8.30 37.95 -18.79
N ALA A 127 8.17 38.05 -17.47
CA ALA A 127 8.22 39.32 -16.76
C ALA A 127 9.61 39.99 -16.91
N GLU A 128 10.70 39.21 -16.83
CA GLU A 128 12.05 39.71 -17.06
C GLU A 128 12.24 40.21 -18.50
N ALA A 129 11.80 39.43 -19.48
CA ALA A 129 11.87 39.80 -20.90
C ALA A 129 11.07 41.08 -21.19
N HIS A 130 9.88 41.23 -20.57
CA HIS A 130 9.08 42.44 -20.67
C HIS A 130 9.85 43.65 -20.13
N LEU A 131 10.37 43.58 -18.90
CA LEU A 131 11.12 44.66 -18.27
C LEU A 131 12.38 45.04 -19.07
N ARG A 132 13.13 44.06 -19.57
CA ARG A 132 14.31 44.29 -20.43
C ARG A 132 13.95 44.95 -21.76
N GLY A 133 12.73 44.74 -22.26
CA GLY A 133 12.23 45.30 -23.51
C GLY A 133 11.72 46.74 -23.40
N LEU A 134 11.55 47.27 -22.19
CA LEU A 134 11.05 48.63 -21.96
C LEU A 134 12.15 49.67 -22.17
N SER A 135 11.77 50.86 -22.65
CA SER A 135 12.63 52.05 -22.66
C SER A 135 12.59 52.76 -21.30
N ASP A 136 13.59 53.59 -21.01
CA ASP A 136 13.69 54.33 -19.72
C ASP A 136 12.42 55.15 -19.40
N ALA A 137 11.80 55.78 -20.40
CA ALA A 137 10.57 56.54 -20.22
C ALA A 137 9.37 55.64 -19.87
N ALA A 138 9.31 54.43 -20.44
CA ALA A 138 8.27 53.45 -20.13
C ALA A 138 8.50 52.81 -18.75
N LEU A 139 9.76 52.51 -18.41
CA LEU A 139 10.17 51.99 -17.11
C LEU A 139 9.86 52.98 -15.97
N ALA A 140 10.10 54.28 -16.18
CA ALA A 140 9.71 55.33 -15.24
C ALA A 140 8.18 55.39 -15.06
N GLY A 141 7.43 55.13 -16.13
CA GLY A 141 5.96 55.02 -16.08
C GLY A 141 5.46 53.83 -15.28
N GLU A 142 6.10 52.66 -15.40
CA GLU A 142 5.84 51.44 -14.59
C GLU A 142 6.15 51.68 -13.10
N LEU A 143 7.31 52.28 -12.81
CA LEU A 143 7.75 52.59 -11.45
C LEU A 143 6.75 53.48 -10.71
N LEU A 144 6.23 54.51 -11.38
CA LEU A 144 5.25 55.44 -10.79
C LEU A 144 3.86 54.82 -10.59
N LYS A 145 3.54 53.74 -11.31
CA LYS A 145 2.30 52.96 -11.13
C LYS A 145 2.39 51.90 -10.05
N GLY A 146 3.59 51.65 -9.50
CA GLY A 146 3.82 50.65 -8.46
C GLY A 146 3.89 49.20 -8.99
N GLY A 147 4.33 48.98 -10.23
CA GLY A 147 4.43 47.64 -10.82
C GLY A 147 5.37 46.74 -10.01
N SER A 148 4.82 45.72 -9.35
CA SER A 148 5.58 44.60 -8.80
C SER A 148 5.52 43.42 -9.75
N VAL A 149 6.62 42.68 -9.89
CA VAL A 149 6.61 41.37 -10.57
C VAL A 149 5.55 40.50 -9.88
N PRO A 150 4.58 39.93 -10.62
CA PRO A 150 3.59 39.05 -10.02
C PRO A 150 4.30 37.78 -9.53
N VAL A 151 4.49 37.67 -8.22
CA VAL A 151 4.89 36.42 -7.57
C VAL A 151 3.59 35.77 -7.10
N SER A 152 3.19 34.68 -7.75
CA SER A 152 2.02 33.89 -7.35
C SER A 152 2.30 33.22 -6.01
N HIS A 153 1.95 33.87 -4.91
CA HIS A 153 1.92 33.27 -3.58
C HIS A 153 0.56 32.64 -3.34
N ASP A 154 0.27 31.50 -3.96
CA ASP A 154 -0.88 30.67 -3.58
C ASP A 154 -0.49 29.20 -3.71
N GLY A 155 -0.12 28.59 -2.59
CA GLY A 155 0.25 27.17 -2.56
C GLY A 155 0.69 26.58 -1.22
N VAL A 156 0.50 27.27 -0.08
CA VAL A 156 0.78 26.70 1.25
C VAL A 156 -0.46 26.81 2.14
N THR A 157 -1.34 25.81 2.03
CA THR A 157 -2.16 25.29 3.13
C THR A 157 -2.46 23.83 2.90
#